data_AF-X6LPN4-F1
#
_entry.id   AF-X6LPN4-F1
#
_cell.length_a   1.000
_cell.length_b   1.000
_cell.length_c   1.000
_cell.angle_alpha   90.00
_cell.angle_beta   90.00
_cell.angle_gamma   90.00
#
_symmetry.space_group_name_H-M   'P 1'
#
loop_
_entity.id
_entity.type
_entity.pdbx_description
1 polymer ?
#
loop_
_entity_poly.entity_id
_entity_poly.type
_entity_poly.pdbx_seq_one_letter_code
_entity_poly.pdbx_strand_id
1 'polypeptide(L)'
;ECCLTSNIGWKVKDVQSHPIYELINHGFRVTLNTDNLLLSGNEHSEANPTNEILQFITSVNKIHDTDGGKNKSKMWGIVKPMLINGVRHSLIKISIMSLCKKLNKKLIKCSALN
;
A
#
# COMPACT_ATOMS: atom_id res chain seq x y z
N GLU A 1 -2.04 -6.60 8.72
CA GLU A 1 -0.81 -6.56 7.90
C GLU A 1 -1.03 -7.50 6.72
N CYS A 2 -0.88 -7.01 5.49
CA CYS A 2 -1.08 -7.81 4.27
C CYS A 2 0.26 -7.96 3.53
N CYS A 3 0.48 -9.11 2.90
CA CYS A 3 1.72 -9.44 2.22
C CYS A 3 1.43 -10.05 0.85
N LEU A 4 1.42 -9.24 -0.20
CA LEU A 4 0.91 -9.65 -1.50
C LEU A 4 1.77 -10.77 -2.10
N THR A 5 3.08 -10.58 -2.13
CA THR A 5 4.01 -11.52 -2.75
C THR A 5 4.02 -12.87 -2.02
N SER A 6 3.86 -12.87 -0.69
CA SER A 6 3.74 -14.09 0.12
C SER A 6 2.38 -14.80 -0.07
N ASN A 7 1.33 -14.08 -0.46
CA ASN A 7 -0.01 -14.67 -0.62
C ASN A 7 -0.26 -15.18 -2.05
N ILE A 8 0.31 -14.55 -3.05
CA ILE A 8 0.11 -14.90 -4.47
C ILE A 8 0.83 -16.21 -4.81
N GLY A 9 0.15 -17.09 -5.54
CA GLY A 9 0.68 -18.40 -5.97
C GLY A 9 0.51 -19.51 -4.93
N TRP A 10 0.29 -19.18 -3.65
CA TRP A 10 0.03 -20.14 -2.58
C TRP A 10 -1.42 -20.08 -2.06
N LYS A 11 -1.87 -18.88 -1.68
CA LYS A 11 -3.18 -18.67 -1.02
C LYS A 11 -4.19 -18.01 -1.95
N VAL A 12 -3.71 -17.11 -2.82
CA VAL A 12 -4.53 -16.41 -3.81
C VAL A 12 -3.88 -16.55 -5.18
N LYS A 13 -4.69 -16.61 -6.24
CA LYS A 13 -4.21 -16.88 -7.59
C LYS A 13 -3.35 -15.74 -8.14
N ASP A 14 -3.80 -14.52 -7.89
CA ASP A 14 -3.20 -13.29 -8.39
C ASP A 14 -3.58 -12.09 -7.50
N VAL A 15 -2.98 -10.93 -7.76
CA VAL A 15 -3.23 -9.71 -7.00
C VAL A 15 -4.70 -9.26 -7.07
N GLN A 16 -5.42 -9.55 -8.17
CA GLN A 16 -6.83 -9.14 -8.34
C GLN A 16 -7.76 -9.95 -7.45
N SER A 17 -7.43 -11.23 -7.25
CA SER A 17 -8.13 -12.13 -6.32
C SER A 17 -7.80 -11.87 -4.84
N HIS A 18 -6.86 -10.98 -4.54
CA HIS A 18 -6.47 -10.70 -3.16
C HIS A 18 -7.56 -9.88 -2.45
N PRO A 19 -8.02 -10.26 -1.23
CA PRO A 19 -9.11 -9.58 -0.51
C PRO A 19 -8.75 -8.17 0.01
N ILE A 20 -7.56 -7.66 -0.33
CA ILE A 20 -7.06 -6.39 0.20
C ILE A 20 -7.97 -5.22 -0.22
N TYR A 21 -8.56 -5.32 -1.41
CA TYR A 21 -9.50 -4.33 -1.91
C TYR A 21 -10.81 -4.32 -1.14
N GLU A 22 -11.38 -5.49 -0.88
CA GLU A 22 -12.60 -5.59 -0.08
C GLU A 22 -12.37 -5.06 1.33
N LEU A 23 -11.22 -5.37 1.93
CA LEU A 23 -10.84 -4.82 3.23
C LEU A 23 -10.77 -3.28 3.18
N ILE A 24 -10.10 -2.70 2.19
CA ILE A 24 -10.00 -1.24 2.03
C ILE A 24 -11.38 -0.62 1.82
N ASN A 25 -12.22 -1.21 0.95
CA ASN A 25 -13.57 -0.71 0.64
C ASN A 25 -14.51 -0.74 1.84
N HIS A 26 -14.34 -1.71 2.75
CA HIS A 26 -15.07 -1.79 4.02
C HIS A 26 -14.44 -0.96 5.15
N GLY A 27 -13.42 -0.15 4.85
CA GLY A 27 -12.81 0.77 5.81
C GLY A 27 -11.82 0.13 6.78
N PHE A 28 -11.38 -1.11 6.52
CA PHE A 28 -10.32 -1.73 7.33
C PHE A 28 -9.00 -1.01 7.12
N ARG A 29 -8.22 -0.90 8.20
CA ARG A 29 -6.87 -0.34 8.17
C ARG A 29 -5.89 -1.41 7.73
N VAL A 30 -5.31 -1.21 6.55
CA VAL A 30 -4.37 -2.16 5.97
C VAL A 30 -2.97 -1.55 5.87
N THR A 31 -1.96 -2.41 5.94
CA THR A 31 -0.54 -2.12 5.67
C THR A 31 -0.01 -3.16 4.67
N LEU A 32 0.97 -2.77 3.84
CA LEU A 32 1.71 -3.69 2.97
C LEU A 32 3.02 -4.11 3.62
N ASN A 33 3.36 -5.38 3.52
CA ASN A 33 4.53 -5.99 4.13
C ASN A 33 5.06 -7.09 3.21
N THR A 34 6.31 -7.49 3.38
CA THR A 34 6.95 -8.50 2.52
C THR A 34 6.90 -9.90 3.10
N ASP A 35 6.40 -10.05 4.34
CA ASP A 35 6.52 -11.28 5.14
C ASP A 35 7.99 -11.74 5.23
N ASN A 36 8.35 -12.84 4.58
CA ASN A 36 9.70 -13.39 4.57
C ASN A 36 10.41 -13.13 3.23
N LEU A 37 11.42 -12.26 3.25
CA LEU A 37 12.20 -11.87 2.07
C LEU A 37 12.92 -13.05 1.39
N LEU A 38 13.26 -14.10 2.14
CA LEU A 38 14.01 -15.25 1.63
C LEU A 38 13.11 -16.32 0.99
N LEU A 39 11.84 -16.36 1.38
CA LEU A 39 10.92 -17.44 1.00
C LEU A 39 9.72 -16.97 0.17
N SER A 40 9.53 -15.65 0.07
CA SER A 40 8.40 -15.06 -0.65
C SER A 40 8.87 -14.53 -2.00
N GLY A 41 8.11 -14.83 -3.04
CA GLY A 41 8.37 -14.35 -4.39
C GLY A 41 9.12 -15.36 -5.26
N ASN A 42 9.57 -14.87 -6.41
CA ASN A 42 10.35 -15.63 -7.40
C ASN A 42 11.27 -14.68 -8.19
N GLU A 43 11.98 -15.22 -9.18
CA GLU A 43 12.90 -14.48 -10.04
C GLU A 43 12.27 -13.27 -10.78
N HIS A 44 10.95 -13.23 -10.92
CA HIS A 44 10.22 -12.15 -11.59
C HIS A 44 9.49 -11.22 -10.62
N SER A 45 9.41 -11.59 -9.34
CA SER A 45 8.60 -10.92 -8.34
C SER A 45 9.17 -11.17 -6.95
N GLU A 46 10.36 -10.63 -6.69
CA GLU A 46 11.00 -10.71 -5.37
C GLU A 46 10.16 -9.99 -4.31
N ALA A 47 10.05 -10.59 -3.12
CA ALA A 47 9.46 -9.91 -1.99
C ALA A 47 10.41 -8.81 -1.50
N ASN A 48 10.10 -7.56 -1.84
CA ASN A 48 10.72 -6.37 -1.26
C ASN A 48 9.68 -5.24 -1.18
N PRO A 49 9.90 -4.21 -0.34
CA PRO A 49 8.90 -3.17 -0.12
C PRO A 49 8.48 -2.42 -1.38
N THR A 50 9.42 -2.20 -2.31
CA THR A 50 9.15 -1.55 -3.60
C THR A 50 8.24 -2.41 -4.46
N ASN A 51 8.52 -3.70 -4.56
CA ASN A 51 7.73 -4.65 -5.35
C ASN A 51 6.33 -4.86 -4.79
N GLU A 52 6.16 -4.89 -3.46
CA GLU A 52 4.82 -4.91 -2.82
C GLU A 52 3.98 -3.71 -3.26
N ILE A 53 4.57 -2.51 -3.22
CA ILE A 53 3.89 -1.27 -3.64
C ILE A 53 3.61 -1.28 -5.15
N LEU A 54 4.58 -1.70 -5.98
CA LEU A 54 4.43 -1.74 -7.43
C LEU A 54 3.37 -2.76 -7.86
N GLN A 55 3.33 -3.94 -7.25
CA GLN A 55 2.30 -4.94 -7.52
C GLN A 55 0.92 -4.39 -7.16
N PHE A 56 0.78 -3.79 -5.97
CA PHE A 56 -0.47 -3.17 -5.52
C PHE A 56 -0.92 -2.03 -6.44
N ILE A 57 -0.01 -1.16 -6.87
CA ILE A 57 -0.32 -0.04 -7.77
C ILE A 57 -0.72 -0.56 -9.15
N THR A 58 0.03 -1.52 -9.68
CA THR A 58 -0.26 -2.13 -10.98
C THR A 58 -1.62 -2.81 -10.97
N SER A 59 -2.00 -3.45 -9.86
CA SER A 59 -3.32 -4.03 -9.71
C SER A 59 -4.42 -2.97 -9.57
N VAL A 60 -4.18 -1.86 -8.86
CA VAL A 60 -5.12 -0.72 -8.78
C VAL A 60 -5.36 -0.12 -10.16
N ASN A 61 -4.32 0.05 -10.97
CA ASN A 61 -4.43 0.64 -12.31
C ASN A 61 -5.16 -0.25 -13.32
N LYS A 62 -5.30 -1.55 -13.04
CA LYS A 62 -6.12 -2.48 -13.84
C LYS A 62 -7.60 -2.44 -13.48
N ILE A 63 -7.98 -1.75 -12.40
CA ILE A 63 -9.38 -1.46 -12.10
C ILE A 63 -9.86 -0.45 -13.16
N HIS A 64 -10.85 -0.83 -13.96
CA HIS A 64 -11.38 -0.02 -15.06
C HIS A 64 -11.68 1.41 -14.61
N ASP A 65 -11.08 2.38 -15.29
CA ASP A 65 -11.30 3.81 -15.06
C ASP A 65 -12.62 4.20 -15.72
N THR A 66 -13.70 4.27 -14.94
CA THR A 66 -14.98 4.79 -15.42
C THR A 66 -14.97 6.33 -15.53
N ASP A 67 -13.89 6.99 -15.06
CA ASP A 67 -13.89 8.42 -14.74
C ASP A 67 -12.81 9.23 -15.49
N GLY A 68 -12.06 8.63 -16.42
CA GLY A 68 -11.22 9.35 -17.39
C GLY A 68 -9.96 10.05 -16.84
N GLY A 69 -9.18 9.41 -15.95
CA GLY A 69 -7.84 9.89 -15.57
C GLY A 69 -7.64 10.23 -14.09
N LYS A 70 -8.59 9.90 -13.21
CA LYS A 70 -8.48 10.12 -11.75
C LYS A 70 -7.57 9.10 -11.05
N ASN A 71 -7.01 8.13 -11.79
CA ASN A 71 -6.30 6.98 -11.24
C ASN A 71 -5.11 7.32 -10.33
N LYS A 72 -4.28 8.32 -10.64
CA LYS A 72 -3.16 8.69 -9.76
C LYS A 72 -3.60 9.25 -8.41
N SER A 73 -4.63 10.09 -8.40
CA SER A 73 -5.19 10.67 -7.17
C SER A 73 -5.89 9.60 -6.32
N LYS A 74 -6.65 8.72 -6.97
CA LYS A 74 -7.31 7.57 -6.33
C LYS A 74 -6.29 6.59 -5.72
N MET A 75 -5.26 6.23 -6.49
CA MET A 75 -4.15 5.39 -6.05
C MET A 75 -3.42 6.00 -4.85
N TRP A 76 -3.05 7.28 -4.94
CA TRP A 76 -2.41 7.97 -3.81
C TRP A 76 -3.33 8.05 -2.59
N GLY A 77 -4.63 8.25 -2.81
CA GLY A 77 -5.68 8.20 -1.79
C GLY A 77 -5.75 6.87 -1.04
N ILE A 78 -5.30 5.77 -1.64
CA ILE A 78 -5.25 4.44 -1.01
C ILE A 78 -3.88 4.16 -0.39
N VAL A 79 -2.80 4.38 -1.14
CA VAL A 79 -1.42 4.08 -0.69
C VAL A 79 -1.02 4.95 0.51
N LYS A 80 -1.39 6.24 0.50
CA LYS A 80 -1.03 7.17 1.58
C LYS A 80 -1.59 6.72 2.95
N PRO A 81 -2.89 6.39 3.10
CA PRO A 81 -3.40 5.81 4.34
C PRO A 81 -2.68 4.54 4.78
N MET A 82 -2.32 3.64 3.86
CA MET A 82 -1.62 2.40 4.20
C MET A 82 -0.25 2.66 4.82
N LEU A 83 0.52 3.60 4.24
CA LEU A 83 1.81 4.04 4.78
C LEU A 83 1.64 4.70 6.16
N ILE A 84 0.65 5.59 6.30
CA ILE A 84 0.35 6.25 7.58
C ILE A 84 -0.04 5.21 8.64
N ASN A 85 -0.80 4.18 8.28
CA ASN A 85 -1.19 3.10 9.18
C ASN A 85 0.04 2.30 9.64
N GLY A 86 0.97 1.97 8.74
CA GLY A 86 2.21 1.28 9.11
C GLY A 86 3.01 2.05 10.16
N VAL A 87 3.10 3.37 10.00
CA VAL A 87 3.77 4.22 10.98
C VAL A 87 3.00 4.32 12.30
N ARG A 88 1.67 4.51 12.25
CA ARG A 88 0.80 4.62 13.44
C ARG A 88 0.76 3.37 14.29
N HIS A 89 0.82 2.21 13.65
CA HIS A 89 0.73 0.90 14.31
C HIS A 89 2.12 0.29 14.55
N SER A 90 3.21 0.98 14.20
CA SER A 90 4.56 0.55 14.55
C SER A 90 4.76 0.56 16.08
N LEU A 91 5.51 -0.42 16.58
CA LEU A 91 5.87 -0.51 18.00
C LEU A 91 6.97 0.51 18.41
N ILE A 92 7.36 1.41 17.52
CA ILE A 92 8.39 2.41 17.77
C ILE A 92 7.83 3.47 18.72
N LYS A 93 8.42 3.60 19.91
CA LYS A 93 8.03 4.57 20.94
C LYS A 93 8.11 6.02 20.44
N ILE A 94 6.93 6.63 20.23
CA ILE A 94 6.49 8.05 20.41
C ILE A 94 7.29 9.19 19.71
N SER A 95 8.58 9.07 19.38
CA SER A 95 9.31 10.10 18.62
C SER A 95 8.78 10.26 17.18
N ILE A 96 8.23 9.18 16.63
CA ILE A 96 7.67 9.15 15.27
C ILE A 96 6.36 9.93 15.14
N MET A 97 5.55 10.11 16.18
CA MET A 97 4.36 10.97 16.08
C MET A 97 4.71 12.42 15.73
N SER A 98 5.87 12.90 16.18
CA SER A 98 6.43 14.19 15.77
C SER A 98 6.82 14.18 14.28
N LEU A 99 7.39 13.08 13.80
CA LEU A 99 7.71 12.86 12.39
C LEU A 99 6.46 12.79 11.50
N CYS A 100 5.41 12.08 11.93
CA CYS A 100 4.11 12.05 11.25
C CYS A 100 3.47 13.44 11.18
N LYS A 101 3.50 14.22 12.28
CA LYS A 101 3.03 15.61 12.27
C LYS A 101 3.82 16.48 11.29
N LYS A 102 5.15 16.31 11.22
CA LYS A 102 6.02 17.01 10.25
C LYS A 102 5.75 16.60 8.80
N LEU A 103 5.62 15.29 8.53
CA LEU A 103 5.30 14.77 7.19
C LEU A 103 3.92 15.24 6.73
N ASN A 104 2.91 15.22 7.61
CA ASN A 104 1.57 15.69 7.27
C ASN A 104 1.57 17.20 6.95
N LYS A 105 2.29 18.03 7.73
CA LYS A 105 2.47 19.46 7.42
C LYS A 105 3.19 19.69 6.08
N LYS A 106 4.23 18.91 5.78
CA LYS A 106 5.02 19.06 4.54
C LYS A 106 4.21 18.62 3.32
N LEU A 107 3.43 17.54 3.44
CA LEU A 107 2.53 17.05 2.40
C LEU A 107 1.36 18.00 2.13
N ILE A 108 0.74 18.60 3.17
CA ILE A 108 -0.29 19.64 3.00
C ILE A 108 0.28 20.85 2.24
N LYS A 109 1.53 21.22 2.51
CA LYS A 109 2.21 22.33 1.82
C LYS A 109 2.45 22.02 0.33
N CYS A 110 2.80 20.78 -0.02
CA CYS A 110 2.97 20.37 -1.42
C CYS A 110 1.64 20.29 -2.19
N SER A 111 0.52 19.95 -1.54
CA SER A 111 -0.81 19.96 -2.17
C SER A 111 -1.43 21.35 -2.32
N ALA A 112 -0.93 22.34 -1.59
CA ALA A 112 -1.38 23.74 -1.67
C ALA A 112 -0.57 24.59 -2.67
N LEU A 113 0.41 23.99 -3.35
CA LEU A 113 1.28 24.62 -4.33
C LEU A 113 1.02 24.12 -5.77
N ASN A 114 -0.03 23.32 -5.98
CA ASN A 114 -0.53 22.90 -7.30
C ASN A 114 -1.91 23.51 -7.55
#